data_AF-A0A544ZBM8-F1
#
_entry.id   AF-A0A544ZBM8-F1
#
_cell.length_a   1.000
_cell.length_b   1.000
_cell.length_c   1.000
_cell.angle_alpha   90.00
_cell.angle_beta   90.00
_cell.angle_gamma   90.00
#
_symmetry.space_group_name_H-M   'P 1'
#
loop_
_entity.id
_entity.type
_entity.pdbx_description
1 polymer ?
#
loop_
_entity_poly.entity_id
_entity_poly.type
_entity_poly.pdbx_seq_one_letter_code
_entity_poly.pdbx_strand_id
1 'polypeptide(L)' 'MLRHAQDVLTVADIARVMRLSTGTVRNHITRAIHKTGARNRHEAVRIAAANDWL' A
#
# COMPACT_ATOMS: atom_id res chain seq x y z
N MET A 1 -2.71 -1.92 28.23
CA MET A 1 -2.98 -2.72 27.02
C MET A 1 -3.41 -1.76 25.91
N LEU A 2 -2.85 -1.86 24.69
CA LEU A 2 -3.03 -1.00 23.48
C LEU A 2 -1.83 -0.12 23.08
N ARG A 3 -0.59 -0.58 23.28
CA ARG A 3 0.60 0.15 22.79
C ARG A 3 1.06 -0.22 21.38
N HIS A 4 0.28 -0.97 20.60
CA HIS A 4 0.65 -1.40 19.24
C HIS A 4 -0.52 -1.24 18.26
N ALA A 5 -1.12 -0.05 18.21
CA ALA A 5 -1.77 0.40 16.98
C ALA A 5 -0.67 0.69 15.95
N GLN A 6 0.03 -0.36 15.50
CA GLN A 6 1.05 -0.27 14.48
C GLN A 6 0.37 0.14 13.18
N ASP A 7 0.45 1.41 12.79
CA ASP A 7 0.49 1.96 11.42
C ASP A 7 -0.07 1.09 10.28
N VAL A 8 -1.26 0.52 10.42
CA VAL A 8 -1.95 -0.19 9.34
C VAL A 8 -2.71 0.86 8.55
N LEU A 9 -2.01 1.64 7.73
CA LEU A 9 -2.69 2.37 6.66
C LEU A 9 -3.45 1.35 5.83
N THR A 10 -4.77 1.36 5.91
CA THR A 10 -5.61 0.45 5.13
C THR A 10 -5.54 0.82 3.65
N VAL A 11 -5.88 -0.11 2.75
CA VAL A 11 -6.04 0.24 1.32
C VAL A 11 -7.03 1.39 1.13
N ALA A 12 -8.02 1.51 2.03
CA ALA A 12 -8.96 2.62 2.05
C ALA A 12 -8.32 3.94 2.50
N ASP A 13 -7.41 3.91 3.47
CA ASP A 13 -6.68 5.11 3.90
C ASP A 13 -5.73 5.60 2.81
N ILE A 14 -5.02 4.69 2.15
CA ILE A 14 -4.16 5.02 1.01
C ILE A 14 -5.00 5.60 -0.13
N ALA A 15 -6.11 4.95 -0.48
CA ALA A 15 -7.04 5.46 -1.50
C ALA A 15 -7.56 6.86 -1.16
N ARG A 16 -7.85 7.13 0.12
CA ARG A 16 -8.32 8.44 0.58
C ARG A 16 -7.25 9.52 0.44
N VAL A 17 -6.02 9.23 0.85
CA VAL A 17 -4.89 10.17 0.74
C VAL A 17 -4.55 10.46 -0.72
N MET A 18 -4.58 9.44 -1.58
CA MET A 18 -4.24 9.58 -3.00
C MET A 18 -5.42 10.02 -3.87
N ARG A 19 -6.62 10.18 -3.29
CA ARG A 19 -7.87 10.49 -4.02
C ARG A 19 -8.16 9.49 -5.15
N LEU A 20 -7.78 8.22 -4.95
CA LEU A 20 -7.99 7.12 -5.88
C LEU A 20 -9.09 6.19 -5.39
N SER A 21 -9.65 5.37 -6.29
CA SER A 21 -10.51 4.28 -5.87
C SER A 21 -9.69 3.20 -5.15
N THR A 22 -10.29 2.53 -4.17
CA THR A 22 -9.68 1.37 -3.49
C THR A 22 -9.35 0.24 -4.47
N GLY A 23 -10.10 0.11 -5.57
CA GLY A 23 -9.81 -0.81 -6.67
C GLY A 23 -8.52 -0.46 -7.40
N THR A 24 -8.30 0.83 -7.69
CA THR A 24 -7.07 1.34 -8.31
C THR A 24 -5.86 1.08 -7.42
N VAL A 25 -5.96 1.40 -6.14
CA VAL A 25 -4.87 1.15 -5.17
C VAL A 25 -4.57 -0.34 -5.03
N ARG A 26 -5.61 -1.19 -4.95
CA ARG A 26 -5.42 -2.65 -4.91
C ARG A 26 -4.71 -3.14 -6.18
N ASN A 27 -5.10 -2.66 -7.35
CA ASN A 27 -4.45 -3.02 -8.61
C ASN A 27 -2.99 -2.58 -8.64
N HIS A 28 -2.67 -1.40 -8.12
CA HIS A 28 -1.30 -0.92 -8.00
C HIS A 28 -0.48 -1.81 -7.06
N ILE A 29 -1.02 -2.13 -5.88
CA ILE A 29 -0.36 -3.01 -4.91
C ILE A 29 -0.12 -4.41 -5.51
N THR A 30 -1.11 -5.00 -6.18
CA THR A 30 -0.96 -6.32 -6.83
C THR A 30 0.11 -6.28 -7.91
N ARG A 31 0.12 -5.25 -8.76
CA ARG A 31 1.17 -5.07 -9.78
C ARG A 31 2.55 -4.86 -9.17
N ALA A 32 2.63 -4.08 -8.09
CA ALA A 32 3.88 -3.84 -7.37
C ALA A 32 4.41 -5.14 -6.75
N ILE A 33 3.58 -5.89 -6.03
CA ILE A 33 3.93 -7.20 -5.45
C ILE A 33 4.50 -8.15 -6.51
N HIS A 34 3.80 -8.28 -7.64
CA HIS A 34 4.25 -9.14 -8.73
C HIS A 34 5.56 -8.68 -9.37
N LYS A 35 5.77 -7.36 -9.50
CA LYS A 35 6.95 -6.79 -10.15
C LYS A 35 8.17 -6.73 -9.23
N THR A 36 7.96 -6.64 -7.91
CA THR A 36 9.02 -6.37 -6.92
C THR A 36 9.27 -7.55 -5.99
N GLY A 37 8.44 -8.61 -6.05
CA GLY A 37 8.53 -9.76 -5.16
C GLY A 37 8.17 -9.43 -3.69
N ALA A 38 7.43 -8.35 -3.45
CA ALA A 38 7.10 -7.93 -2.08
C ALA A 38 6.32 -9.03 -1.34
N ARG A 39 6.76 -9.38 -0.14
CA ARG A 39 6.20 -10.48 0.65
C ARG A 39 4.93 -10.07 1.38
N ASN A 40 4.65 -8.77 1.47
CA ASN A 40 3.44 -8.23 2.09
C ASN A 40 3.06 -6.84 1.53
N ARG A 41 1.85 -6.40 1.86
CA ARG A 41 1.29 -5.11 1.43
C ARG A 41 2.07 -3.89 1.93
N HIS A 42 2.68 -3.95 3.11
CA HIS A 42 3.47 -2.83 3.66
C HIS A 42 4.77 -2.64 2.88
N GLU A 43 5.42 -3.75 2.54
CA GLU A 43 6.59 -3.76 1.67
C GLU A 43 6.22 -3.29 0.26
N ALA A 44 5.08 -3.74 -0.29
CA ALA A 44 4.60 -3.26 -1.58
C ALA A 44 4.33 -1.75 -1.60
N VAL A 45 3.73 -1.20 -0.54
CA VAL A 45 3.49 0.25 -0.41
C VAL A 45 4.80 1.03 -0.25
N ARG A 46 5.74 0.54 0.57
CA ARG A 46 7.09 1.15 0.67
C ARG A 46 7.81 1.15 -0.67
N ILE A 47 7.76 0.04 -1.39
CA ILE A 47 8.41 -0.08 -2.69
C ILE A 47 7.72 0.82 -3.72
N ALA A 48 6.39 0.87 -3.73
CA ALA A 48 5.66 1.77 -4.63
C ALA A 48 5.97 3.25 -4.33
N ALA A 49 6.10 3.64 -3.06
CA ALA A 49 6.52 5.00 -2.67
C ALA A 49 7.97 5.28 -3.07
N ALA A 50 8.87 4.31 -2.87
CA ALA A 50 10.28 4.44 -3.24
C ALA A 50 10.52 4.44 -4.76
N ASN A 51 9.59 3.88 -5.55
CA ASN A 51 9.66 3.85 -7.01
C ASN A 51 8.84 4.98 -7.67
N ASP A 52 8.29 5.91 -6.90
CA ASP A 52 7.44 7.01 -7.40
C ASP A 52 6.19 6.48 -8.17
N TRP A 53 5.72 5.28 -7.80
CA TRP A 53 4.50 4.67 -8.33
C TRP A 53 3.26 5.04 -7.52
N LEU A 54 3.45 5.77 -6.42
CA LEU A 54 2.38 6.32 -5.58
C LEU A 54 2.31 7.83 -5.80
#